data_AF-I2NMH1-F1
#
_entry.id   AF-I2NMH1-F1
#
_cell.length_a   1.000
_cell.length_b   1.000
_cell.length_c   1.000
_cell.angle_alpha   90.00
_cell.angle_beta   90.00
_cell.angle_gamma   90.00
#
_symmetry.space_group_name_H-M   'P 1'
#
loop_
_entity.id
_entity.type
_entity.pdbx_description
1 polymer ?
#
loop_
_entity_poly.entity_id
_entity_poly.type
_entity_poly.pdbx_seq_one_letter_code
_entity_poly.pdbx_strand_id
1 'polypeptide(L)'
;MVVSWKNNYILGIGKKQQYKHIRALREAELKHLSDELYSNGGVTISDYPNYIIMPDGEVYSMLSTKLTKLKPGKKANGYRFVGLTDKFGNRKYEMIHRLVGKAFLKCKCPKFGLEINHKDGNVENNKVDNLEWVTAKQNTKHRIKVLNKPSRSKKLTSSDVKLIFESNESYKKIGDKFGVCAQTVCNIKRKSSYLIELREVGLL
;
A
#
# COMPACT_ATOMS: atom_id res chain seq x y z
N MET A 1 47.53 -16.10 -4.77
CA MET A 1 46.76 -17.36 -4.72
C MET A 1 45.84 -17.39 -5.93
N VAL A 2 46.01 -18.36 -6.83
CA VAL A 2 45.27 -18.45 -8.09
C VAL A 2 43.93 -19.13 -7.82
N VAL A 3 42.83 -18.39 -8.00
CA VAL A 3 41.47 -18.90 -7.80
C VAL A 3 41.00 -19.53 -9.12
N SER A 4 41.01 -20.85 -9.21
CA SER A 4 40.43 -21.58 -10.35
C SER A 4 38.92 -21.70 -10.16
N TRP A 5 38.15 -20.98 -10.98
CA TRP A 5 36.69 -20.90 -10.90
C TRP A 5 35.94 -22.20 -11.28
N LYS A 6 36.65 -23.26 -11.69
CA LYS A 6 36.01 -24.51 -12.14
C LYS A 6 35.75 -25.52 -11.02
N ASN A 7 36.38 -25.37 -9.87
CA ASN A 7 36.25 -26.31 -8.75
C ASN A 7 36.54 -25.51 -7.48
N ASN A 8 35.52 -25.23 -6.65
CA ASN A 8 35.61 -24.49 -5.38
C ASN A 8 36.51 -25.21 -4.34
N TYR A 9 37.78 -25.40 -4.66
CA TYR A 9 38.77 -26.12 -3.87
C TYR A 9 40.01 -25.25 -3.78
N ILE A 10 40.31 -24.80 -2.56
CA ILE A 10 41.58 -24.15 -2.24
C ILE A 10 42.61 -25.27 -2.08
N LEU A 11 43.66 -25.24 -2.90
CA LEU A 11 44.76 -26.20 -2.86
C LEU A 11 45.41 -26.19 -1.46
N GLY A 12 45.65 -27.37 -0.89
CA GLY A 12 46.37 -27.53 0.37
C GLY A 12 45.53 -27.50 1.66
N ILE A 13 44.20 -27.36 1.59
CA ILE A 13 43.32 -27.40 2.77
C ILE A 13 42.20 -28.44 2.63
N GLY A 14 41.80 -29.05 3.76
CA GLY A 14 40.77 -30.09 3.78
C GLY A 14 39.35 -29.55 3.53
N LYS A 15 38.41 -30.41 3.10
CA LYS A 15 37.00 -30.04 2.78
C LYS A 15 36.32 -29.19 3.86
N LYS A 16 36.55 -29.49 5.14
CA LYS A 16 35.97 -28.74 6.28
C LYS A 16 36.50 -27.31 6.36
N GLN A 17 37.79 -27.11 6.08
CA GLN A 17 38.42 -25.78 6.08
C GLN A 17 37.95 -24.97 4.86
N GLN A 18 37.80 -25.62 3.69
CA GLN A 18 37.22 -25.01 2.50
C GLN A 18 35.79 -24.52 2.76
N TYR A 19 34.93 -25.34 3.37
CA TYR A 19 33.57 -24.94 3.73
C TYR A 19 33.54 -23.74 4.68
N LYS A 20 34.38 -23.73 5.72
CA LYS A 20 34.49 -22.59 6.66
C LYS A 20 34.89 -21.31 5.93
N HIS A 21 35.85 -21.39 5.01
CA HIS A 21 36.29 -20.23 4.24
C HIS A 21 35.17 -19.69 3.34
N ILE A 22 34.50 -20.56 2.58
CA ILE A 22 33.37 -20.16 1.71
C ILE A 22 32.24 -19.54 2.54
N ARG A 23 31.94 -20.11 3.71
CA ARG A 23 30.92 -19.58 4.62
C ARG A 23 31.29 -18.18 5.12
N ALA A 24 32.53 -17.98 5.56
CA ALA A 24 33.01 -16.68 6.02
C ALA A 24 32.96 -15.62 4.91
N LEU A 25 33.33 -15.97 3.67
CA LEU A 25 33.21 -15.07 2.52
C LEU A 25 31.76 -14.65 2.26
N ARG A 26 30.81 -15.60 2.31
CA ARG A 26 29.38 -15.31 2.13
C ARG A 26 28.82 -14.45 3.25
N GLU A 27 29.22 -14.71 4.49
CA GLU A 27 28.82 -13.90 5.64
C GLU A 27 29.34 -12.46 5.52
N ALA A 28 30.58 -12.28 5.06
CA ALA A 28 31.16 -10.96 4.78
C ALA A 28 30.45 -10.24 3.62
N GLU A 29 30.15 -10.94 2.53
CA GLU A 29 29.41 -10.40 1.38
C GLU A 29 27.99 -9.99 1.78
N LEU A 30 27.27 -10.85 2.52
CA LEU A 30 25.94 -10.55 3.04
C LEU A 30 25.95 -9.29 3.91
N LYS A 31 26.93 -9.18 4.82
CA LYS A 31 27.10 -8.02 5.68
C LYS A 31 27.36 -6.75 4.86
N HIS A 32 28.26 -6.81 3.88
CA HIS A 32 28.56 -5.66 3.01
C HIS A 32 27.31 -5.19 2.27
N LEU A 33 26.56 -6.11 1.64
CA LEU A 33 25.34 -5.78 0.91
C LEU A 33 24.24 -5.24 1.83
N SER A 34 24.09 -5.78 3.05
CA SER A 34 23.14 -5.23 4.02
C SER A 34 23.54 -3.83 4.47
N ASP A 35 24.83 -3.59 4.73
CA ASP A 35 25.36 -2.28 5.13
C ASP A 35 25.13 -1.23 4.04
N GLU A 36 25.26 -1.63 2.76
CA GLU A 36 24.92 -0.80 1.61
C GLU A 36 23.42 -0.46 1.57
N LEU A 37 22.53 -1.44 1.79
CA LEU A 37 21.08 -1.18 1.87
C LEU A 37 20.73 -0.22 3.01
N TYR A 38 21.31 -0.39 4.19
CA TYR A 38 21.11 0.52 5.33
C TYR A 38 21.59 1.93 5.00
N SER A 39 22.73 2.07 4.32
CA SER A 39 23.26 3.36 3.87
C SER A 39 22.33 4.05 2.87
N ASN A 40 21.64 3.26 2.04
CA ASN A 40 20.61 3.72 1.10
C ASN A 40 19.23 3.96 1.76
N GLY A 41 19.17 4.00 3.09
CA GLY A 41 17.95 4.28 3.85
C GLY A 41 17.07 3.06 4.10
N GLY A 42 17.57 1.85 3.86
CA GLY A 42 16.91 0.62 4.29
C GLY A 42 16.79 0.54 5.81
N VAL A 43 15.71 -0.09 6.29
CA VAL A 43 15.48 -0.28 7.73
C VAL A 43 15.05 -1.71 8.01
N THR A 44 15.52 -2.28 9.12
CA THR A 44 15.06 -3.58 9.59
C THR A 44 13.61 -3.49 10.07
N ILE A 45 12.77 -4.43 9.63
CA ILE A 45 11.38 -4.45 10.06
C ILE A 45 11.31 -5.01 11.49
N SER A 46 10.77 -4.23 12.44
CA SER A 46 10.78 -4.57 13.89
C SER A 46 10.23 -5.95 14.22
N ASP A 47 9.13 -6.33 13.57
CA ASP A 47 8.44 -7.62 13.80
C ASP A 47 9.12 -8.78 13.01
N TYR A 48 9.99 -8.44 12.07
CA TYR A 48 10.61 -9.35 11.10
C TYR A 48 12.11 -9.03 10.95
N PRO A 49 12.94 -9.37 11.97
CA PRO A 49 14.33 -8.89 12.07
C PRO A 49 15.25 -9.38 10.95
N ASN A 50 14.87 -10.45 10.24
CA ASN A 50 15.63 -11.01 9.13
C ASN A 50 15.30 -10.36 7.77
N TYR A 51 14.61 -9.22 7.78
CA TYR A 51 14.16 -8.54 6.58
C TYR A 51 14.44 -7.04 6.66
N ILE A 52 14.89 -6.50 5.53
CA ILE A 52 15.12 -5.07 5.32
C ILE A 52 14.04 -4.57 4.37
N ILE A 53 13.45 -3.43 4.70
CA ILE A 53 12.56 -2.69 3.80
C ILE A 53 13.20 -1.37 3.38
N MET A 54 13.05 -1.04 2.10
CA MET A 54 13.55 0.19 1.49
C MET A 54 12.44 1.26 1.41
N PRO A 55 12.79 2.56 1.36
CA PRO A 55 11.81 3.65 1.24
C PRO A 55 10.94 3.59 -0.02
N ASP A 56 11.38 2.90 -1.07
CA ASP A 56 10.65 2.69 -2.32
C ASP A 56 9.66 1.51 -2.27
N GLY A 57 9.68 0.74 -1.19
CA GLY A 57 8.85 -0.46 -0.99
C GLY A 57 9.51 -1.77 -1.40
N GLU A 58 10.80 -1.78 -1.74
CA GLU A 58 11.53 -3.02 -1.95
C GLU A 58 11.83 -3.73 -0.63
N VAL A 59 11.73 -5.06 -0.63
CA VAL A 59 11.93 -5.88 0.58
C VAL A 59 12.99 -6.94 0.30
N TYR A 60 13.97 -7.03 1.19
CA TYR A 60 15.10 -7.95 1.09
C TYR A 60 15.09 -8.92 2.27
N SER A 61 15.40 -10.18 1.99
CA SER A 61 15.53 -11.26 2.97
C SER A 61 16.99 -11.54 3.27
N MET A 62 17.31 -11.65 4.56
CA MET A 62 18.61 -12.04 5.11
C MET A 62 18.58 -13.44 5.71
N LEU A 63 17.48 -14.20 5.54
CA LEU A 63 17.35 -15.56 6.08
C LEU A 63 18.31 -16.57 5.45
N SER A 64 18.70 -16.34 4.20
CA SER A 64 19.59 -17.23 3.47
C SER A 64 21.02 -16.71 3.48
N THR A 65 21.97 -17.55 3.08
CA THR A 65 23.38 -17.13 2.91
C THR A 65 23.59 -16.03 1.85
N LYS A 66 22.54 -15.69 1.09
CA LYS A 66 22.51 -14.60 0.12
C LYS A 66 21.41 -13.60 0.44
N LEU A 67 21.74 -12.31 0.31
CA LEU A 67 20.75 -11.24 0.36
C LEU A 67 19.83 -11.35 -0.85
N THR A 68 18.54 -11.54 -0.61
CA THR A 68 17.58 -11.84 -1.68
C THR A 68 16.44 -10.84 -1.69
N LYS A 69 16.26 -10.13 -2.80
CA LYS A 69 15.07 -9.31 -3.05
C LYS A 69 13.84 -10.20 -3.18
N LEU A 70 12.83 -9.95 -2.35
CA LEU A 70 11.58 -10.68 -2.39
C LEU A 70 10.74 -10.23 -3.58
N LYS A 71 10.12 -11.20 -4.26
CA LYS A 71 9.14 -10.92 -5.32
C LYS A 71 7.78 -10.68 -4.68
N PRO A 72 7.21 -9.47 -4.81
CA PRO A 72 5.92 -9.18 -4.23
C PRO A 72 4.79 -9.86 -5.03
N GLY A 73 3.81 -10.40 -4.31
CA GLY A 73 2.55 -10.83 -4.89
C GLY A 73 1.59 -9.65 -5.07
N LYS A 74 0.55 -9.84 -5.86
CA LYS A 74 -0.51 -8.85 -6.09
C LYS A 74 -1.86 -9.43 -5.70
N LYS A 75 -2.64 -8.70 -4.89
CA LYS A 75 -4.03 -9.06 -4.57
C LYS A 75 -4.95 -8.64 -5.72
N ALA A 76 -6.18 -9.17 -5.75
CA ALA A 76 -7.19 -8.82 -6.77
C ALA A 76 -7.50 -7.31 -6.82
N ASN A 77 -7.39 -6.62 -5.68
CA ASN A 77 -7.57 -5.16 -5.57
C ASN A 77 -6.31 -4.34 -5.91
N GLY A 78 -5.25 -4.99 -6.43
CA GLY A 78 -4.03 -4.34 -6.90
C GLY A 78 -2.93 -4.15 -5.86
N TYR A 79 -3.23 -4.29 -4.57
CA TYR A 79 -2.25 -4.07 -3.51
C TYR A 79 -1.16 -5.16 -3.52
N ARG A 80 0.09 -4.72 -3.36
CA ARG A 80 1.26 -5.59 -3.29
C ARG A 80 1.51 -6.10 -1.88
N PHE A 81 1.86 -7.37 -1.76
CA PHE A 81 2.13 -8.03 -0.48
C PHE A 81 3.35 -8.96 -0.56
N VAL A 82 3.98 -9.21 0.58
CA VAL A 82 5.13 -10.11 0.71
C VAL A 82 4.89 -11.09 1.86
N GLY A 83 5.41 -12.31 1.72
CA GLY A 83 5.38 -13.30 2.80
C GLY A 83 6.64 -13.16 3.66
N LEU A 84 6.47 -12.85 4.93
CA LEU A 84 7.55 -12.68 5.90
C LEU A 84 7.42 -13.71 7.03
N THR A 85 8.55 -14.16 7.56
CA THR A 85 8.62 -15.07 8.70
C THR A 85 9.02 -14.28 9.94
N ASP A 86 8.17 -14.29 10.97
CA ASP A 86 8.45 -13.59 12.22
C ASP A 86 9.59 -14.26 13.01
N LYS A 87 10.01 -13.61 14.10
CA LYS A 87 11.06 -14.12 14.99
C LYS A 87 10.73 -15.48 15.66
N PHE A 88 9.47 -15.90 15.61
CA PHE A 88 8.99 -17.18 16.16
C PHE A 88 8.83 -18.26 15.09
N GLY A 89 9.17 -17.97 13.83
CA GLY A 89 9.06 -18.91 12.72
C GLY A 89 7.68 -18.92 12.04
N ASN A 90 6.74 -18.05 12.42
CA ASN A 90 5.42 -18.00 11.79
C ASN A 90 5.46 -17.17 10.50
N ARG A 91 4.92 -17.73 9.42
CA ARG A 91 4.81 -17.04 8.14
C ARG A 91 3.52 -16.22 8.06
N LYS A 92 3.65 -14.94 7.74
CA LYS A 92 2.53 -14.00 7.56
C LYS A 92 2.67 -13.24 6.25
N TYR A 93 1.54 -12.84 5.67
CA TYR A 93 1.52 -12.00 4.47
C TYR A 93 1.24 -10.56 4.85
N GLU A 94 2.22 -9.70 4.62
CA GLU A 94 2.16 -8.28 4.96
C GLU A 94 2.07 -7.42 3.70
N MET A 95 1.29 -6.34 3.80
CA MET A 95 1.12 -5.39 2.70
C MET A 95 2.28 -4.41 2.64
N ILE A 96 2.85 -4.18 1.45
CA ILE A 96 4.09 -3.40 1.32
C ILE A 96 3.89 -1.96 1.76
N HIS A 97 2.85 -1.27 1.29
CA HIS A 97 2.53 0.09 1.73
C HIS A 97 2.44 0.21 3.27
N ARG A 98 1.94 -0.83 3.95
CA ARG A 98 1.86 -0.86 5.43
C ARG A 98 3.22 -0.99 6.08
N LEU A 99 4.08 -1.84 5.54
CA LEU A 99 5.44 -1.97 6.03
C LEU A 99 6.23 -0.66 5.83
N VAL A 100 6.15 -0.05 4.64
CA VAL A 100 6.82 1.23 4.34
C VAL A 100 6.31 2.33 5.27
N GLY A 101 4.98 2.46 5.40
CA GLY A 101 4.40 3.49 6.26
C GLY A 101 4.75 3.31 7.74
N LYS A 102 4.79 2.07 8.24
CA LYS A 102 5.24 1.79 9.62
C LYS A 102 6.73 2.09 9.83
N ALA A 103 7.57 1.81 8.84
CA ALA A 103 9.02 1.96 8.95
C ALA A 103 9.47 3.43 8.83
N PHE A 104 8.88 4.19 7.90
CA PHE A 104 9.44 5.48 7.47
C PHE A 104 8.57 6.69 7.79
N LEU A 105 7.25 6.53 7.96
CA LEU A 105 6.41 7.68 8.33
C LEU A 105 6.56 7.94 9.83
N LYS A 106 6.96 9.18 10.17
CA LYS A 106 7.31 9.63 11.54
C LYS A 106 6.22 9.41 12.60
N CYS A 107 4.99 9.10 12.22
CA CYS A 107 3.90 8.83 13.16
C CYS A 107 4.06 7.44 13.79
N LYS A 108 4.92 7.33 14.82
CA LYS A 108 5.24 6.09 15.55
C LYS A 108 4.06 5.47 16.31
N CYS A 109 2.93 6.16 16.40
CA CYS A 109 1.69 5.61 16.91
C CYS A 109 0.57 6.04 15.95
N PRO A 110 0.10 5.17 15.03
CA PRO A 110 -1.13 5.47 14.35
C PRO A 110 -2.19 5.60 15.44
N LYS A 111 -2.67 6.82 15.70
CA LYS A 111 -3.88 7.03 16.50
C LYS A 111 -4.92 6.04 15.97
N PHE A 112 -5.64 5.36 16.87
CA PHE A 112 -6.66 4.39 16.49
C PHE A 112 -7.50 4.93 15.32
N GLY A 113 -7.54 4.19 14.21
CA GLY A 113 -8.31 4.55 13.01
C GLY A 113 -7.56 5.31 11.90
N LEU A 114 -6.22 5.44 11.98
CA LEU A 114 -5.42 5.89 10.83
C LEU A 114 -5.13 4.74 9.85
N GLU A 115 -5.25 5.07 8.58
CA GLU A 115 -4.96 4.23 7.42
C GLU A 115 -3.85 4.86 6.59
N ILE A 116 -3.17 4.05 5.79
CA ILE A 116 -2.21 4.56 4.81
C ILE A 116 -2.94 4.83 3.51
N ASN A 117 -2.79 6.05 3.00
CA ASN A 117 -3.29 6.48 1.71
C ASN A 117 -2.15 6.67 0.72
N HIS A 118 -2.43 6.32 -0.54
CA HIS A 118 -1.59 6.63 -1.70
C HIS A 118 -2.02 7.98 -2.27
N LYS A 119 -1.15 8.98 -2.21
CA LYS A 119 -1.45 10.37 -2.64
C LYS A 119 -1.81 10.44 -4.13
N ASP A 120 -1.15 9.63 -4.96
CA ASP A 120 -1.44 9.53 -6.39
C ASP A 120 -2.64 8.62 -6.72
N GLY A 121 -3.17 7.88 -5.74
CA GLY A 121 -4.23 6.89 -5.94
C GLY A 121 -3.81 5.62 -6.68
N ASN A 122 -2.51 5.43 -6.93
CA ASN A 122 -1.92 4.23 -7.53
C ASN A 122 -1.39 3.30 -6.43
N VAL A 123 -2.11 2.20 -6.19
CA VAL A 123 -1.79 1.20 -5.15
C VAL A 123 -0.47 0.44 -5.40
N GLU A 124 0.12 0.58 -6.59
CA GLU A 124 1.41 -0.03 -6.92
C GLU A 124 2.61 0.85 -6.56
N ASN A 125 2.41 2.17 -6.43
CA ASN A 125 3.45 3.12 -6.08
C ASN A 125 3.62 3.18 -4.56
N ASN A 126 4.46 2.29 -4.02
CA ASN A 126 4.67 2.13 -2.57
C ASN A 126 5.81 2.99 -2.01
N LYS A 127 6.29 3.99 -2.77
CA LYS A 127 7.33 4.90 -2.28
C LYS A 127 6.83 5.72 -1.09
N VAL A 128 7.68 5.92 -0.10
CA VAL A 128 7.35 6.63 1.15
C VAL A 128 6.80 8.04 0.91
N ASP A 129 7.31 8.74 -0.10
CA ASP A 129 6.87 10.09 -0.48
C ASP A 129 5.42 10.11 -0.99
N ASN A 130 4.96 9.02 -1.62
CA ASN A 130 3.60 8.81 -2.08
C ASN A 130 2.65 8.32 -0.97
N LEU A 131 3.16 7.94 0.20
CA LEU A 131 2.34 7.44 1.30
C LEU A 131 2.10 8.50 2.37
N GLU A 132 0.94 8.43 3.01
CA GLU A 132 0.60 9.27 4.16
C GLU A 132 -0.39 8.57 5.10
N TRP A 133 -0.32 8.92 6.38
CA TRP A 133 -1.31 8.52 7.37
C TRP A 133 -2.52 9.44 7.30
N VAL A 134 -3.70 8.88 7.08
CA VAL A 134 -4.97 9.62 7.02
C VAL A 134 -6.06 8.89 7.79
N THR A 135 -7.04 9.61 8.26
CA THR A 135 -8.29 9.01 8.75
C THR A 135 -9.13 8.50 7.58
N ALA A 136 -10.04 7.54 7.82
CA ALA A 136 -10.97 7.05 6.80
C ALA A 136 -11.79 8.18 6.13
N LYS A 137 -12.15 9.23 6.91
CA LYS A 137 -12.85 10.42 6.40
C LYS A 137 -11.98 11.24 5.44
N GLN A 138 -10.71 11.45 5.79
CA GLN A 138 -9.74 12.13 4.91
C GLN A 138 -9.47 11.31 3.65
N ASN A 139 -9.28 10.00 3.78
CA ASN A 139 -9.08 9.09 2.64
C ASN A 139 -10.26 9.17 1.65
N THR A 140 -11.49 9.14 2.17
CA THR A 140 -12.70 9.29 1.35
C THR A 140 -12.77 10.66 0.67
N LYS A 141 -12.44 11.74 1.38
CA LYS A 141 -12.42 13.10 0.83
C LYS A 141 -11.35 13.24 -0.27
N HIS A 142 -10.16 12.68 -0.04
CA HIS A 142 -9.06 12.66 -1.01
C HIS A 142 -9.46 11.93 -2.29
N ARG A 143 -10.05 10.73 -2.16
CA ARG A 143 -10.59 9.98 -3.30
C ARG A 143 -11.56 10.79 -4.16
N ILE A 144 -12.47 11.53 -3.53
CA ILE A 144 -13.49 12.30 -4.25
C ILE A 144 -12.91 13.57 -4.86
N LYS A 145 -12.13 14.34 -4.08
CA LYS A 145 -11.71 15.70 -4.46
C LYS A 145 -10.41 15.76 -5.24
N VAL A 146 -9.47 14.85 -4.96
CA VAL A 146 -8.12 14.87 -5.56
C VAL A 146 -8.05 13.85 -6.68
N LEU A 147 -8.56 12.64 -6.45
CA LEU A 147 -8.53 11.56 -7.44
C LEU A 147 -9.74 11.57 -8.39
N ASN A 148 -10.70 12.48 -8.21
CA ASN A 148 -11.95 12.57 -8.97
C ASN A 148 -12.71 11.24 -9.09
N LYS A 149 -12.63 10.39 -8.06
CA LYS A 149 -13.30 9.09 -8.00
C LYS A 149 -14.60 9.23 -7.19
N PRO A 150 -15.78 9.08 -7.81
CA PRO A 150 -17.06 9.25 -7.13
C PRO A 150 -17.24 8.23 -5.99
N SER A 151 -18.13 8.55 -5.05
CA SER A 151 -18.49 7.58 -4.01
C SER A 151 -19.21 6.39 -4.65
N ARG A 152 -18.74 5.16 -4.35
CA ARG A 152 -19.37 3.90 -4.81
C ARG A 152 -20.82 3.73 -4.34
N SER A 153 -21.26 4.55 -3.38
CA SER A 153 -22.61 4.54 -2.82
C SER A 153 -23.59 5.52 -3.47
N LYS A 154 -23.16 6.31 -4.48
CA LYS A 154 -24.07 7.24 -5.15
C LYS A 154 -24.95 6.50 -6.15
N LYS A 155 -26.25 6.49 -5.87
CA LYS A 155 -27.29 5.87 -6.71
C LYS A 155 -27.69 6.71 -7.93
N LEU A 156 -27.45 8.02 -7.88
CA LEU A 156 -27.98 8.99 -8.84
C LEU A 156 -26.84 9.72 -9.55
N THR A 157 -27.00 9.89 -10.87
CA THR A 157 -26.13 10.71 -11.73
C THR A 157 -26.56 12.19 -11.70
N SER A 158 -25.73 13.09 -12.22
CA SER A 158 -26.06 14.53 -12.30
C SER A 158 -27.30 14.79 -13.17
N SER A 159 -27.49 14.00 -14.24
CA SER A 159 -28.70 13.97 -15.05
C SER A 159 -29.94 13.52 -14.26
N ASP A 160 -29.82 12.47 -13.44
CA ASP A 160 -30.94 12.02 -12.59
C ASP A 160 -31.33 13.09 -11.58
N VAL A 161 -30.33 13.74 -10.98
CA VAL A 161 -30.53 14.84 -10.02
C VAL A 161 -31.28 16.00 -10.69
N LYS A 162 -30.94 16.34 -11.94
CA LYS A 162 -31.66 17.36 -12.73
C LYS A 162 -33.13 16.98 -12.94
N LEU A 163 -33.39 15.76 -13.42
CA LEU A 163 -34.75 15.26 -13.65
C LEU A 163 -35.59 15.23 -12.35
N ILE A 164 -34.97 14.82 -11.24
CA ILE A 164 -35.62 14.81 -9.92
C ILE A 164 -35.94 16.25 -9.47
N PHE A 165 -35.02 17.20 -9.70
CA PHE A 165 -35.20 18.59 -9.29
C PHE A 165 -36.33 19.27 -10.08
N GLU A 166 -36.39 19.06 -11.40
CA GLU A 166 -37.38 19.66 -12.32
C GLU A 166 -38.77 18.99 -12.27
N SER A 167 -38.88 17.74 -11.80
CA SER A 167 -40.16 17.03 -11.72
C SER A 167 -41.13 17.66 -10.71
N ASN A 168 -42.39 17.84 -11.11
CA ASN A 168 -43.48 18.29 -10.22
C ASN A 168 -44.34 17.15 -9.68
N GLU A 169 -43.90 15.90 -9.85
CA GLU A 169 -44.61 14.73 -9.29
C GLU A 169 -44.47 14.64 -7.77
N SER A 170 -45.28 13.77 -7.16
CA SER A 170 -45.16 13.50 -5.72
C SER A 170 -43.81 12.86 -5.40
N TYR A 171 -43.21 13.24 -4.26
CA TYR A 171 -41.86 12.77 -3.89
C TYR A 171 -41.76 11.25 -3.77
N LYS A 172 -42.87 10.58 -3.43
CA LYS A 172 -42.97 9.12 -3.40
C LYS A 172 -42.81 8.52 -4.80
N LYS A 173 -43.56 9.03 -5.79
CA LYS A 173 -43.47 8.56 -7.19
C LYS A 173 -42.09 8.79 -7.78
N ILE A 174 -41.49 9.96 -7.53
CA ILE A 174 -40.13 10.26 -7.97
C ILE A 174 -39.14 9.27 -7.32
N GLY A 175 -39.27 9.04 -6.02
CA GLY A 175 -38.44 8.09 -5.30
C GLY A 175 -38.49 6.68 -5.89
N ASP A 176 -39.69 6.18 -6.15
CA ASP A 176 -39.92 4.86 -6.74
C ASP A 176 -39.29 4.74 -8.14
N LYS A 177 -39.43 5.78 -8.98
CA LYS A 177 -38.87 5.84 -10.35
C LYS A 177 -37.33 5.76 -10.36
N PHE A 178 -36.68 6.40 -9.40
CA PHE A 178 -35.21 6.49 -9.34
C PHE A 178 -34.57 5.56 -8.28
N GLY A 179 -35.36 4.67 -7.65
CA GLY A 179 -34.85 3.72 -6.65
C GLY A 179 -34.29 4.36 -5.37
N VAL A 180 -34.84 5.52 -4.98
CA VAL A 180 -34.43 6.29 -3.79
C VAL A 180 -35.63 6.59 -2.88
N CYS A 181 -35.39 6.82 -1.59
CA CYS A 181 -36.48 7.20 -0.69
C CYS A 181 -36.98 8.62 -0.98
N ALA A 182 -38.26 8.91 -0.70
CA ALA A 182 -38.83 10.25 -0.84
C ALA A 182 -38.05 11.34 -0.09
N GLN A 183 -37.38 10.98 1.01
CA GLN A 183 -36.49 11.91 1.73
C GLN A 183 -35.28 12.33 0.90
N THR A 184 -34.75 11.45 0.05
CA THR A 184 -33.64 11.78 -0.86
C THR A 184 -34.09 12.83 -1.89
N VAL A 185 -35.28 12.64 -2.47
CA VAL A 185 -35.92 13.60 -3.38
C VAL A 185 -36.13 14.95 -2.70
N CYS A 186 -36.67 14.94 -1.48
CA CYS A 186 -36.86 16.15 -0.68
C CYS A 186 -35.54 16.90 -0.45
N ASN A 187 -34.48 16.19 -0.05
CA ASN A 187 -33.16 16.80 0.21
C ASN A 187 -32.53 17.39 -1.07
N ILE A 188 -32.71 16.74 -2.23
CA ILE A 188 -32.27 17.27 -3.53
C ILE A 188 -33.02 18.56 -3.87
N LYS A 189 -34.36 18.56 -3.79
CA LYS A 189 -35.18 19.76 -4.07
C LYS A 189 -34.90 20.92 -3.11
N ARG A 190 -34.59 20.62 -1.84
CA ARG A 190 -34.19 21.63 -0.83
C ARG A 190 -32.71 22.04 -0.94
N LYS A 191 -31.96 21.51 -1.90
CA LYS A 191 -30.53 21.76 -2.09
C LYS A 191 -29.69 21.50 -0.82
N SER A 192 -30.07 20.49 -0.03
CA SER A 192 -29.35 20.08 1.19
C SER A 192 -28.44 18.86 0.97
N SER A 193 -28.59 18.18 -0.17
CA SER A 193 -27.75 17.07 -0.61
C SER A 193 -27.48 17.16 -2.12
N TYR A 194 -26.58 16.33 -2.66
CA TYR A 194 -26.20 16.31 -4.08
C TYR A 194 -25.74 17.68 -4.64
N LEU A 195 -25.07 18.48 -3.80
CA LEU A 195 -24.63 19.85 -4.14
C LEU A 195 -23.68 19.93 -5.34
N ILE A 196 -22.84 18.90 -5.51
CA ILE A 196 -21.88 18.84 -6.61
C ILE A 196 -22.65 18.65 -7.92
N GLU A 197 -23.54 17.67 -7.96
CA GLU A 197 -24.41 17.39 -9.10
C GLU A 197 -25.30 18.57 -9.45
N LEU A 198 -25.92 19.21 -8.45
CA LEU A 198 -26.74 20.40 -8.66
C LEU A 198 -25.93 21.56 -9.27
N ARG A 199 -24.67 21.73 -8.86
CA ARG A 199 -23.77 22.73 -9.47
C ARG A 199 -23.38 22.37 -10.89
N GLU A 200 -23.09 21.09 -11.15
CA GLU A 200 -22.74 20.61 -12.50
C GLU A 200 -23.85 20.84 -13.52
N VAL A 201 -25.11 20.79 -13.09
CA VAL A 201 -26.28 21.05 -13.95
C VAL A 201 -26.82 22.48 -13.87
N GLY A 202 -26.12 23.39 -13.18
CA GLY A 202 -26.49 24.81 -13.10
C GLY A 202 -27.71 25.13 -12.23
N LEU A 203 -28.05 24.25 -11.28
CA LEU A 203 -29.19 24.41 -10.36
C LEU A 203 -28.79 24.95 -8.99
N LEU A 204 -27.52 25.34 -8.79
CA LEU A 204 -26.97 25.84 -7.53
C LEU A 204 -26.00 26.99 -7.78
#